data_AF-A0A961FT85-F1
#
_entry.id   AF-A0A961FT85-F1
#
_cell.length_a   1.000
_cell.length_b   1.000
_cell.length_c   1.000
_cell.angle_alpha   90.00
_cell.angle_beta   90.00
_cell.angle_gamma   90.00
#
_symmetry.space_group_name_H-M   'P 1'
#
loop_
_entity.id
_entity.type
_entity.pdbx_description
1 polymer ?
#
loop_
_entity_poly.entity_id
_entity_poly.type
_entity_poly.pdbx_seq_one_letter_code
_entity_poly.pdbx_strand_id
1 'polypeptide(L)'
;MTQAQHELSLTRLIDAPRAILYRCWTEPELIKQWFTPRPWTTPVVEMDVRPGGSSHMIFRGPEGQEFPNDGIFLEVVPNERLVFTDAYTSAWVPSAKPFMTGIISLGDEAGKTRYKAA
;
A
#
# COMPACT_ATOMS: atom_id res chain seq x y z
N MET A 1 10.42 -20.03 -11.65
CA MET A 1 9.84 -18.78 -12.20
C MET A 1 10.90 -17.72 -12.11
N THR A 2 11.33 -17.18 -13.25
CA THR A 2 12.35 -16.13 -13.33
C THR A 2 11.75 -14.87 -12.73
N GLN A 3 12.39 -14.31 -11.71
CA GLN A 3 11.98 -13.05 -11.11
C GLN A 3 12.10 -11.94 -12.18
N ALA A 4 11.08 -11.11 -12.35
CA ALA A 4 11.18 -10.02 -13.32
C ALA A 4 12.29 -9.05 -12.89
N GLN A 5 13.01 -8.47 -13.86
CA GLN A 5 14.24 -7.70 -13.62
C GLN A 5 14.05 -6.51 -12.65
N HIS A 6 12.83 -5.96 -12.56
CA HIS A 6 12.50 -4.80 -11.73
C HIS A 6 11.40 -5.12 -10.70
N GLU A 7 11.22 -6.40 -10.34
CA GLU A 7 10.23 -6.82 -9.33
C GLU A 7 10.91 -7.12 -7.99
N LEU A 8 10.39 -6.47 -6.94
CA LEU A 8 10.73 -6.78 -5.56
C LEU A 8 9.53 -7.45 -4.89
N SER A 9 9.65 -8.74 -4.57
CA SER A 9 8.55 -9.47 -3.93
C SER A 9 8.87 -9.88 -2.49
N LEU A 10 7.87 -9.75 -1.61
CA LEU A 10 7.88 -10.22 -0.23
C LEU A 10 6.69 -11.15 0.00
N THR A 11 6.91 -12.29 0.64
CA THR A 11 5.82 -13.17 1.08
C THR A 11 5.97 -13.51 2.57
N ARG A 12 4.86 -13.47 3.30
CA ARG A 12 4.76 -13.79 4.72
C ARG A 12 3.49 -14.57 5.00
N LEU A 13 3.54 -15.48 5.97
CA LEU A 13 2.37 -16.10 6.56
C LEU A 13 2.07 -15.39 7.88
N ILE A 14 0.94 -14.69 7.94
CA ILE A 14 0.56 -13.83 9.07
C ILE A 14 -0.60 -14.47 9.82
N ASP A 15 -0.45 -14.57 11.14
CA ASP A 15 -1.43 -15.19 12.04
C ASP A 15 -2.58 -14.22 12.37
N ALA A 16 -3.33 -13.86 11.34
CA ALA A 16 -4.52 -13.02 11.41
C ALA A 16 -5.43 -13.31 10.21
N PRO A 17 -6.76 -13.10 10.31
CA PRO A 17 -7.67 -13.19 9.18
C PRO A 17 -7.35 -12.15 8.10
N ARG A 18 -7.52 -12.50 6.82
CA ARG A 18 -7.26 -11.60 5.68
C ARG A 18 -8.06 -10.30 5.75
N ALA A 19 -9.26 -10.34 6.33
CA ALA A 19 -10.09 -9.16 6.53
C ALA A 19 -9.44 -8.12 7.46
N ILE A 20 -8.69 -8.56 8.48
CA ILE A 20 -7.94 -7.64 9.36
C ILE A 20 -6.79 -7.00 8.58
N LEU A 21 -6.06 -7.78 7.79
CA LEU A 21 -4.96 -7.22 6.98
C LEU A 21 -5.46 -6.27 5.90
N TYR A 22 -6.62 -6.54 5.31
CA TYR A 22 -7.25 -5.64 4.35
C TYR A 22 -7.60 -4.30 5.00
N ARG A 23 -8.16 -4.30 6.21
CA ARG A 23 -8.41 -3.07 6.98
C ARG A 23 -7.12 -2.29 7.24
N CYS A 24 -6.04 -2.96 7.61
CA CYS A 24 -4.73 -2.31 7.81
C CYS A 24 -4.22 -1.57 6.56
N TRP A 25 -4.65 -1.97 5.37
CA TRP A 25 -4.30 -1.34 4.10
C TRP A 25 -5.28 -0.27 3.61
N THR A 26 -6.50 -0.23 4.13
CA THR A 26 -7.62 0.53 3.56
C THR A 26 -8.27 1.51 4.54
N GLU A 27 -7.90 1.44 5.82
CA GLU A 27 -8.34 2.41 6.83
C GLU A 27 -7.21 3.40 7.14
N PRO A 28 -7.42 4.71 6.93
CA PRO A 28 -6.39 5.73 7.18
C PRO A 28 -5.78 5.64 8.58
N GLU A 29 -6.63 5.50 9.60
CA GLU A 29 -6.18 5.44 11.00
C GLU A 29 -5.35 4.20 11.34
N LEU A 30 -5.48 3.11 10.56
CA LEU A 30 -4.63 1.94 10.71
C LEU A 30 -3.31 2.10 9.98
N ILE A 31 -3.31 2.62 8.74
CA ILE A 31 -2.09 2.89 7.95
C ILE A 31 -1.10 3.75 8.75
N LYS A 32 -1.59 4.81 9.40
CA LYS A 32 -0.79 5.74 10.23
C LYS A 32 0.08 5.02 11.28
N GLN A 33 -0.32 3.81 11.69
CA GLN A 33 0.34 3.07 12.78
C GLN A 33 1.53 2.21 12.32
N TRP A 34 1.62 1.85 11.03
CA TRP A 34 2.56 0.80 10.61
C TRP A 34 3.27 1.02 9.27
N PHE A 35 2.77 1.90 8.40
CA PHE A 35 3.19 1.93 6.99
C PHE A 35 4.67 2.28 6.79
N THR A 36 5.20 3.22 7.58
CA THR A 36 6.61 3.59 7.56
C THR A 36 7.37 2.96 8.74
N PRO A 37 8.61 2.48 8.54
CA PRO A 37 9.42 1.94 9.63
C PRO A 37 9.87 3.06 10.57
N ARG A 38 9.78 2.82 11.89
CA ARG A 38 10.35 3.75 12.89
C ARG A 38 11.84 4.02 12.60
N PRO A 39 12.34 5.25 12.76
CA PRO A 39 11.68 6.41 13.40
C PRO A 39 10.77 7.23 12.47
N TRP A 40 10.55 6.82 11.23
CA TRP A 40 9.62 7.50 10.33
C TRP A 40 8.17 7.28 10.73
N THR A 41 7.32 8.24 10.39
CA THR A 41 5.88 8.19 10.65
C THR A 41 5.09 8.56 9.39
N THR A 42 3.81 8.19 9.36
CA THR A 42 2.86 8.59 8.30
C THR A 42 1.73 9.42 8.92
N PRO A 43 1.96 10.68 9.32
CA PRO A 43 0.98 11.47 10.09
C PRO A 43 -0.30 11.82 9.32
N VAL A 44 -0.21 11.99 7.99
CA VAL A 44 -1.33 12.33 7.12
C VAL A 44 -1.58 11.15 6.20
N VAL A 45 -2.83 10.71 6.16
CA VAL A 45 -3.33 9.65 5.28
C VAL A 45 -4.75 10.01 4.89
N GLU A 46 -4.97 10.20 3.60
CA GLU A 46 -6.28 10.38 2.99
C GLU A 46 -6.36 9.41 1.81
N MET A 47 -7.46 8.66 1.71
CA MET A 47 -7.59 7.65 0.67
C MET A 47 -9.05 7.43 0.28
N ASP A 48 -9.28 7.38 -1.03
CA ASP A 48 -10.52 6.95 -1.65
C ASP A 48 -10.32 5.52 -2.19
N VAL A 49 -10.67 4.52 -1.37
CA VAL A 49 -10.32 3.11 -1.62
C VAL A 49 -11.26 2.48 -2.64
N ARG A 50 -11.11 2.86 -3.90
CA ARG A 50 -11.81 2.30 -5.07
C ARG A 50 -10.93 2.47 -6.31
N PRO A 51 -11.16 1.72 -7.39
CA PRO A 51 -10.44 1.95 -8.65
C PRO A 51 -10.56 3.41 -9.13
N GLY A 52 -9.41 4.00 -9.45
CA GLY A 52 -9.26 5.41 -9.82
C GLY A 52 -9.34 6.41 -8.66
N GLY A 53 -9.56 5.96 -7.42
CA GLY A 53 -9.54 6.80 -6.23
C GLY A 53 -8.12 7.19 -5.84
N SER A 54 -7.96 8.42 -5.34
CA SER A 54 -6.66 8.97 -4.95
C SER A 54 -6.23 8.51 -3.55
N SER A 55 -4.93 8.43 -3.34
CA SER A 55 -4.30 8.31 -2.03
C SER A 55 -3.32 9.46 -1.84
N HIS A 56 -3.41 10.16 -0.73
CA HIS A 56 -2.48 11.20 -0.31
C HIS A 56 -1.90 10.83 1.05
N MET A 57 -0.58 10.71 1.13
CA MET A 57 0.12 10.44 2.38
C MET A 57 1.28 11.41 2.56
N ILE A 58 1.63 11.72 3.81
CA ILE A 58 2.87 12.43 4.13
C ILE A 58 3.74 11.50 4.95
N PHE A 59 4.94 11.20 4.47
CA PHE A 59 5.96 10.53 5.28
C PHE A 59 6.79 11.57 5.99
N ARG A 60 6.86 11.47 7.31
CA ARG A 60 7.64 12.37 8.15
C ARG A 60 8.86 11.65 8.71
N GLY A 61 10.04 12.20 8.44
CA GLY A 61 11.31 11.70 8.95
C GLY A 61 11.59 12.13 10.40
N PRO A 62 12.67 11.59 11.00
CA PRO A 62 12.98 11.82 12.41
C PRO A 62 13.33 13.27 12.76
N GLU A 63 13.73 14.07 11.78
CA GLU A 63 14.08 15.50 11.95
C GLU A 63 12.89 16.41 11.59
N GLY A 64 11.71 15.84 11.34
CA GLY A 64 10.50 16.58 10.99
C GLY A 64 10.38 16.92 9.50
N GLN A 65 11.30 16.44 8.65
CA GLN A 65 11.18 16.58 7.20
C GLN A 65 9.95 15.83 6.68
N GLU A 66 9.23 16.42 5.72
CA GLU A 66 8.00 15.87 5.17
C GLU A 66 8.14 15.56 3.69
N PHE A 67 7.66 14.38 3.29
CA PHE A 67 7.67 13.91 1.91
C PHE A 67 6.25 13.51 1.51
N PRO A 68 5.58 14.31 0.67
CA PRO A 68 4.31 13.92 0.08
C PRO A 68 4.47 12.68 -0.79
N ASN A 69 3.52 11.76 -0.67
CA ASN A 69 3.42 10.56 -1.46
C ASN A 69 1.98 10.45 -1.99
N ASP A 70 1.80 10.93 -3.22
CA ASP A 70 0.53 10.88 -3.93
C ASP A 70 0.48 9.63 -4.81
N GLY A 71 -0.72 9.08 -4.95
CA GLY A 71 -0.96 7.88 -5.74
C GLY A 71 -2.44 7.68 -6.06
N ILE A 72 -2.71 6.58 -6.77
CA ILE A 72 -4.06 6.10 -7.03
C ILE A 72 -4.17 4.60 -6.77
N PHE A 73 -5.38 4.14 -6.47
CA PHE A 73 -5.74 2.73 -6.52
C PHE A 73 -6.12 2.33 -7.96
N LEU A 74 -5.49 1.29 -8.49
CA LEU A 74 -5.80 0.72 -9.81
C LEU A 74 -6.83 -0.40 -9.71
N GLU A 75 -6.77 -1.21 -8.65
CA GLU A 75 -7.64 -2.36 -8.43
C GLU A 75 -7.90 -2.52 -6.93
N VAL A 76 -9.17 -2.78 -6.57
CA VAL A 76 -9.59 -3.00 -5.19
C VAL A 76 -10.56 -4.19 -5.17
N VAL A 77 -10.10 -5.33 -4.68
CA VAL A 77 -10.92 -6.52 -4.44
C VAL A 77 -10.97 -6.74 -2.92
N PRO A 78 -12.13 -6.52 -2.28
CA PRO A 78 -12.24 -6.60 -0.82
C PRO A 78 -11.66 -7.90 -0.24
N ASN A 79 -10.79 -7.77 0.76
CA ASN A 79 -10.13 -8.87 1.47
C ASN A 79 -9.22 -9.77 0.64
N GLU A 80 -8.92 -9.42 -0.62
CA GLU A 80 -8.19 -10.30 -1.54
C GLU A 80 -7.03 -9.62 -2.21
N ARG A 81 -7.24 -8.42 -2.75
CA ARG A 81 -6.26 -7.79 -3.63
C ARG A 81 -6.37 -6.27 -3.62
N LEU A 82 -5.21 -5.61 -3.57
CA LEU A 82 -5.08 -4.17 -3.78
C LEU A 82 -3.96 -3.93 -4.78
N VAL A 83 -4.20 -3.05 -5.75
CA VAL A 83 -3.16 -2.55 -6.64
C VAL A 83 -3.19 -1.03 -6.57
N PHE A 84 -2.03 -0.42 -6.33
CA PHE A 84 -1.86 1.02 -6.27
C PHE A 84 -0.58 1.45 -6.97
N THR A 85 -0.48 2.72 -7.34
CA THR A 85 0.72 3.27 -7.98
C THR A 85 0.88 4.75 -7.68
N ASP A 86 2.13 5.21 -7.68
CA ASP A 86 2.49 6.63 -7.65
C ASP A 86 2.72 7.22 -9.04
N ALA A 87 2.42 6.46 -10.10
CA ALA A 87 2.52 6.93 -11.47
C ALA A 87 1.48 7.99 -11.83
N TYR A 88 0.46 8.18 -10.99
CA TYR A 88 -0.54 9.23 -11.09
C TYR A 88 -0.74 9.89 -9.73
N THR A 89 -0.92 11.21 -9.69
CA THR A 89 -1.15 11.95 -8.43
C THR A 89 -2.64 12.06 -8.09
N SER A 90 -3.52 12.02 -9.10
CA SER A 90 -4.97 11.97 -8.95
C SER A 90 -5.61 11.51 -10.25
N ALA A 91 -6.62 10.64 -10.20
CA ALA A 91 -7.30 10.07 -11.36
C ALA A 91 -6.33 9.73 -12.52
N TRP A 92 -6.33 10.50 -13.61
CA TRP A 92 -5.47 10.29 -14.79
C TRP A 92 -4.39 11.36 -14.96
N VAL A 93 -4.02 12.07 -13.89
CA VAL A 93 -2.96 13.07 -13.88
C VAL A 93 -1.62 12.38 -13.64
N PRO A 94 -0.71 12.32 -14.63
CA PRO A 94 0.55 11.62 -14.47
C PRO A 94 1.45 12.28 -13.43
N SER A 95 2.18 11.45 -12.68
CA SER A 95 3.25 11.91 -11.80
C SER A 95 4.49 12.26 -12.62
N ALA A 96 5.21 13.31 -12.19
CA ALA A 96 6.47 13.69 -12.80
C ALA A 96 7.61 12.70 -12.50
N LYS A 97 7.47 11.89 -11.44
CA LYS A 97 8.49 10.95 -10.95
C LYS A 97 7.83 9.64 -10.49
N PRO A 98 7.29 8.82 -11.41
CA PRO A 98 6.78 7.50 -11.07
C PRO A 98 7.92 6.64 -10.52
N PHE A 99 7.65 5.86 -9.48
CA PHE A 99 8.62 4.93 -8.92
C PHE A 99 8.11 3.49 -8.94
N MET A 100 6.85 3.23 -8.56
CA MET A 100 6.36 1.86 -8.46
C MET A 100 4.86 1.67 -8.70
N THR A 101 4.52 0.42 -9.03
CA THR A 101 3.19 -0.15 -8.84
C THR A 101 3.31 -1.20 -7.73
N GLY A 102 2.49 -1.09 -6.69
CA GLY A 102 2.43 -2.06 -5.61
C GLY A 102 1.24 -3.00 -5.77
N ILE A 103 1.47 -4.30 -5.60
CA ILE A 103 0.46 -5.34 -5.68
C ILE A 103 0.42 -6.11 -4.35
N ILE A 104 -0.68 -5.95 -3.61
CA ILE A 104 -0.95 -6.69 -2.38
C ILE A 104 -1.93 -7.81 -2.69
N SER A 105 -1.58 -9.04 -2.30
CA SER A 105 -2.43 -10.22 -2.39
C SER A 105 -2.58 -10.88 -1.02
N LEU A 106 -3.82 -11.19 -0.66
CA LEU A 106 -4.21 -11.79 0.61
C LEU A 106 -4.96 -13.10 0.32
N GLY A 107 -4.36 -14.23 0.68
CA GLY A 107 -4.97 -15.55 0.53
C GLY A 107 -4.98 -16.32 1.84
N ASP A 108 -5.96 -17.20 2.04
CA ASP A 108 -5.99 -18.08 3.20
C ASP A 108 -5.02 -19.26 3.00
N GLU A 109 -4.21 -19.57 4.02
CA GLU A 109 -3.30 -20.72 4.04
C GLU A 109 -3.17 -21.27 5.45
N ALA A 110 -3.56 -22.53 5.64
CA ALA A 110 -3.45 -23.24 6.93
C ALA A 110 -4.04 -22.47 8.14
N GLY A 111 -5.18 -21.79 7.94
CA GLY A 111 -5.85 -20.98 8.98
C GLY A 111 -5.21 -19.61 9.24
N LYS A 112 -4.20 -19.23 8.46
CA LYS A 112 -3.48 -17.95 8.49
C LYS A 112 -3.67 -17.22 7.16
N THR A 113 -3.18 -15.99 7.06
CA THR A 113 -3.15 -15.25 5.78
C THR A 113 -1.77 -15.33 5.15
N ARG A 114 -1.68 -15.89 3.94
CA ARG A 114 -0.55 -15.68 3.04
C ARG A 114 -0.66 -14.27 2.46
N TYR A 115 0.21 -13.40 2.94
CA TYR A 115 0.41 -12.04 2.47
C TYR A 115 1.54 -12.01 1.44
N LYS A 116 1.27 -11.50 0.24
CA LYS A 116 2.28 -11.22 -0.78
C LYS A 116 2.21 -9.74 -1.19
N ALA A 117 3.36 -9.07 -1.17
CA ALA A 117 3.57 -7.78 -1.81
C ALA A 117 4.57 -7.95 -2.96
N ALA A 118 4.30 -7.35 -4.12
CA ALA A 118 5.18 -7.35 -5.29
C ALA A 118 5.07 -6.04 -6.06
#